data_AF-A0A6G7WX15-F1
#
_entry.id   AF-A0A6G7WX15-F1
#
_cell.length_a   1.000
_cell.length_b   1.000
_cell.length_c   1.000
_cell.angle_alpha   90.00
_cell.angle_beta   90.00
_cell.angle_gamma   90.00
#
_symmetry.space_group_name_H-M   'P 1'
#
loop_
_entity.id
_entity.type
_entity.pdbx_description
1 polymer ?
#
loop_
_entity_poly.entity_id
_entity_poly.type
_entity_poly.pdbx_seq_one_letter_code
_entity_poly.pdbx_strand_id
1 'polypeptide(L)'
;MKLTNDVKHSVTVENEHGDKVTFDIDISDMIQVGTITEIFGVYNEMMAIDIPEDGLKETLSAIKAIKAKMNEVNELLDEAFGAELREKAFLNSNSMFLYNDFFEKLEKEFEKAGIKVESKIKEIKKKYLVKDHKSKDTI
;
A
#
# COMPACT_ATOMS: atom_id res chain seq x y z
N MET A 1 -27.13 -26.18 -2.22
CA MET A 1 -25.89 -25.61 -2.77
C MET A 1 -25.65 -24.31 -2.01
N LYS A 2 -24.67 -24.25 -1.12
CA LYS A 2 -24.34 -22.99 -0.42
C LYS A 2 -23.62 -22.13 -1.44
N LEU A 3 -24.22 -21.01 -1.85
CA LEU A 3 -23.49 -19.93 -2.49
C LEU A 3 -22.47 -19.46 -1.45
N THR A 4 -21.23 -19.95 -1.54
CA THR A 4 -20.11 -19.26 -0.91
C THR A 4 -20.06 -17.89 -1.57
N ASN A 5 -20.16 -16.86 -0.77
CA ASN A 5 -20.06 -15.50 -1.28
C ASN A 5 -18.58 -15.27 -1.63
N ASP A 6 -18.17 -15.70 -2.83
CA ASP A 6 -16.81 -15.56 -3.39
C ASP A 6 -16.44 -14.07 -3.66
N VAL A 7 -17.27 -13.14 -3.16
CA VAL A 7 -17.20 -11.69 -3.37
C VAL A 7 -16.46 -10.99 -2.22
N LYS A 8 -16.34 -11.65 -1.06
CA LYS A 8 -15.81 -11.03 0.15
C LYS A 8 -14.38 -11.49 0.41
N HIS A 9 -13.42 -10.61 0.15
CA HIS A 9 -12.00 -10.86 0.35
C HIS A 9 -11.54 -10.20 1.65
N SER A 10 -10.83 -10.92 2.51
CA SER A 10 -10.34 -10.37 3.77
C SER A 10 -8.83 -10.19 3.72
N VAL A 11 -8.36 -9.04 4.19
CA VAL A 11 -6.93 -8.78 4.38
C VAL A 11 -6.69 -8.57 5.87
N THR A 12 -5.64 -9.21 6.37
CA THR A 12 -5.21 -9.11 7.77
C THR A 12 -3.86 -8.42 7.87
N VAL A 13 -3.82 -7.34 8.63
CA VAL A 13 -2.61 -6.60 8.98
C VAL A 13 -2.28 -6.87 10.42
N GLU A 14 -0.99 -7.01 10.71
CA GLU A 14 -0.48 -7.01 12.07
C GLU A 14 0.12 -5.62 12.33
N ASN A 15 -0.38 -4.92 13.35
CA ASN A 15 0.09 -3.57 13.68
C ASN A 15 1.42 -3.62 14.46
N GLU A 16 1.99 -2.45 14.78
CA GLU A 16 3.26 -2.36 15.52
C GLU A 16 3.20 -2.96 16.94
N HIS A 17 2.00 -3.15 17.49
CA HIS A 17 1.78 -3.79 18.80
C HIS A 17 1.59 -5.31 18.70
N GLY A 18 1.57 -5.88 17.48
CA GLY A 18 1.30 -7.30 17.25
C GLY A 18 -0.20 -7.64 17.18
N ASP A 19 -1.09 -6.64 17.22
CA ASP A 19 -2.52 -6.89 17.08
C ASP A 19 -2.87 -7.13 15.61
N LYS A 20 -3.71 -8.14 15.38
CA LYS A 20 -4.21 -8.47 14.04
C LYS A 20 -5.53 -7.77 13.76
N VAL A 21 -5.53 -6.92 12.76
CA VAL A 21 -6.71 -6.20 12.27
C VAL A 21 -7.08 -6.76 10.91
N THR A 22 -8.28 -7.31 10.82
CA THR A 22 -8.85 -7.84 9.57
C THR A 22 -9.90 -6.88 9.04
N PHE A 23 -9.83 -6.59 7.76
CA PHE A 23 -10.82 -5.80 7.02
C PHE A 23 -11.21 -6.54 5.76
N ASP A 24 -12.44 -6.26 5.32
CA ASP A 24 -13.07 -6.94 4.23
C ASP A 24 -13.20 -6.01 3.02
N ILE A 25 -13.00 -6.57 1.84
CA ILE A 25 -13.18 -5.95 0.54
C ILE A 25 -14.42 -6.58 -0.09
N ASP A 26 -15.37 -5.74 -0.49
CA ASP A 26 -16.53 -6.16 -1.25
C ASP A 26 -16.27 -5.85 -2.73
N ILE A 27 -15.94 -6.89 -3.51
CA ILE A 27 -15.65 -6.70 -4.94
C ILE A 27 -16.88 -6.34 -5.77
N SER A 28 -18.09 -6.42 -5.19
CA SER A 28 -19.31 -5.92 -5.82
C SER A 28 -19.47 -4.41 -5.68
N ASP A 29 -18.76 -3.78 -4.73
CA ASP A 29 -18.72 -2.34 -4.57
C ASP A 29 -17.69 -1.72 -5.53
N MET A 30 -18.17 -1.30 -6.69
CA MET A 30 -17.32 -0.67 -7.72
C MET A 30 -16.69 0.65 -7.28
N ILE A 31 -17.28 1.35 -6.30
CA ILE A 31 -16.72 2.59 -5.76
C ILE A 31 -15.50 2.22 -4.90
N GLN A 32 -15.67 1.28 -3.96
CA GLN A 32 -14.56 0.79 -3.14
C GLN A 32 -13.41 0.24 -3.99
N VAL A 33 -13.71 -0.57 -5.01
CA VAL A 33 -12.70 -1.11 -5.95
C VAL A 33 -11.99 0.00 -6.74
N GLY A 34 -12.74 1.02 -7.18
CA GLY A 34 -12.19 2.19 -7.86
C GLY A 34 -11.21 2.96 -6.97
N THR A 35 -11.63 3.28 -5.75
CA THR A 35 -10.79 3.97 -4.75
C THR A 35 -9.53 3.16 -4.42
N ILE A 36 -9.63 1.84 -4.24
CA ILE A 36 -8.45 0.98 -3.99
C ILE A 36 -7.47 1.02 -5.16
N THR A 37 -7.97 1.02 -6.40
CA THR A 37 -7.11 1.12 -7.59
C THR A 37 -6.39 2.48 -7.64
N GLU A 38 -7.06 3.55 -7.24
CA GLU A 38 -6.48 4.89 -7.12
C GLU A 38 -5.41 4.95 -6.03
N ILE A 39 -5.66 4.33 -4.86
CA ILE A 39 -4.66 4.21 -3.78
C ILE A 39 -3.36 3.59 -4.31
N PHE A 40 -3.44 2.50 -5.08
CA PHE A 40 -2.26 1.89 -5.70
C PHE A 40 -1.56 2.86 -6.67
N GLY A 41 -2.32 3.67 -7.41
CA GLY A 41 -1.78 4.72 -8.28
C GLY A 41 -0.92 5.73 -7.51
N VAL A 42 -1.50 6.34 -6.48
CA VAL A 42 -0.85 7.36 -5.63
C VAL A 42 0.34 6.77 -4.86
N TYR A 43 0.19 5.55 -4.33
CA TYR A 43 1.28 4.86 -3.63
C TYR A 43 2.48 4.62 -4.54
N ASN A 44 2.24 4.24 -5.80
CA ASN A 44 3.31 4.06 -6.78
C ASN A 44 4.01 5.37 -7.13
N GLU A 45 3.26 6.47 -7.26
CA GLU A 45 3.84 7.80 -7.46
C GLU A 45 4.72 8.22 -6.29
N MET A 46 4.28 7.97 -5.05
CA MET A 46 5.06 8.22 -3.84
C MET A 46 6.40 7.47 -3.86
N MET A 47 6.36 6.18 -4.19
CA MET A 47 7.53 5.31 -4.24
C MET A 47 8.50 5.67 -5.38
N ALA A 48 8.04 6.40 -6.39
CA ALA A 48 8.85 6.90 -7.49
C ALA A 48 9.61 8.20 -7.15
N ILE A 49 9.33 8.83 -6.01
CA ILE A 49 10.03 10.04 -5.57
C ILE A 49 11.47 9.69 -5.18
N ASP A 50 12.42 10.27 -5.90
CA ASP A 50 13.84 10.12 -5.60
C ASP A 50 14.23 10.99 -4.40
N ILE A 51 14.97 10.41 -3.46
CA ILE A 51 15.51 11.13 -2.30
C ILE A 51 16.98 11.42 -2.62
N PRO A 52 17.33 12.67 -2.93
CA PRO A 52 18.71 13.01 -3.27
C PRO A 52 19.62 12.79 -2.05
N GLU A 53 20.78 12.19 -2.31
CA GLU A 53 21.81 11.89 -1.29
C GLU A 53 22.50 13.16 -0.78
N ASP A 54 22.54 14.21 -1.61
CA ASP A 54 23.18 15.49 -1.32
C ASP A 54 22.19 16.65 -1.37
N GLY A 55 22.35 17.62 -0.47
CA GLY A 55 21.57 18.85 -0.45
C GLY A 55 20.35 18.79 0.47
N LEU A 56 20.48 19.35 1.68
CA LEU A 56 19.42 19.36 2.70
C LEU A 56 18.09 19.93 2.18
N LYS A 57 18.15 20.96 1.32
CA LYS A 57 16.93 21.61 0.79
C LYS A 57 16.17 20.69 -0.16
N GLU A 58 16.90 19.99 -1.02
CA GLU A 58 16.39 19.06 -2.01
C GLU A 58 15.83 17.81 -1.30
N THR A 59 16.56 17.26 -0.33
CA THR A 59 16.09 16.16 0.53
C THR A 59 14.81 16.55 1.28
N LEU A 60 14.76 17.75 1.88
CA LEU A 60 13.54 18.24 2.55
C LEU A 60 12.37 18.41 1.57
N SER A 61 12.64 18.80 0.32
CA SER A 61 11.62 18.92 -0.72
C SER A 61 11.05 17.56 -1.09
N ALA A 62 11.92 16.55 -1.27
CA ALA A 62 11.51 15.17 -1.52
C ALA A 62 10.68 14.60 -0.37
N ILE A 63 11.11 14.79 0.88
CA ILE A 63 10.37 14.36 2.08
C ILE A 63 8.97 15.02 2.13
N LYS A 64 8.85 16.31 1.80
CA LYS A 64 7.56 16.99 1.76
C LYS A 64 6.64 16.42 0.67
N ALA A 65 7.18 16.09 -0.48
CA ALA A 65 6.43 15.46 -1.57
C ALA A 65 5.93 14.06 -1.17
N ILE A 66 6.78 13.24 -0.55
CA ILE A 66 6.42 11.93 0.01
C ILE A 66 5.32 12.08 1.04
N LYS A 67 5.46 13.03 1.97
CA LYS A 67 4.44 13.30 3.00
C LYS A 67 3.09 13.70 2.39
N ALA A 68 3.09 14.56 1.38
CA ALA A 68 1.87 14.97 0.69
C ALA A 68 1.17 13.77 0.04
N LYS A 69 1.93 12.90 -0.63
CA LYS A 69 1.39 11.67 -1.22
C LYS A 69 0.92 10.65 -0.16
N MET A 70 1.61 10.55 0.97
CA MET A 70 1.17 9.70 2.09
C MET A 70 -0.16 10.18 2.68
N ASN A 71 -0.36 11.49 2.78
CA ASN A 71 -1.66 12.04 3.22
C ASN A 71 -2.77 11.70 2.22
N GLU A 72 -2.51 11.83 0.91
CA GLU A 72 -3.44 11.44 -0.15
C GLU A 72 -3.79 9.94 -0.08
N VAL A 73 -2.79 9.07 0.16
CA VAL A 73 -3.02 7.64 0.41
C VAL A 73 -3.92 7.42 1.63
N ASN A 74 -3.67 8.13 2.73
CA ASN A 74 -4.47 7.99 3.95
C ASN A 74 -5.92 8.44 3.78
N GLU A 75 -6.15 9.53 3.03
CA GLU A 75 -7.49 10.00 2.70
C GLU A 75 -8.25 8.94 1.88
N LEU A 76 -7.60 8.40 0.84
CA LEU A 76 -8.21 7.36 0.00
C LEU A 76 -8.42 6.03 0.76
N LEU A 77 -7.54 5.69 1.73
CA LEU A 77 -7.74 4.54 2.63
C LEU A 77 -8.96 4.75 3.53
N ASP A 78 -9.10 5.94 4.11
CA ASP A 78 -10.25 6.29 4.94
C ASP A 78 -11.55 6.29 4.09
N GLU A 79 -11.50 6.64 2.81
CA GLU A 79 -12.64 6.53 1.88
C GLU A 79 -12.99 5.08 1.52
N ALA A 80 -11.99 4.24 1.22
CA ALA A 80 -12.21 2.86 0.81
C ALA A 80 -12.61 1.93 1.97
N PHE A 81 -12.07 2.14 3.16
CA PHE A 81 -12.18 1.20 4.29
C PHE A 81 -12.73 1.85 5.57
N GLY A 82 -12.97 3.17 5.56
CA GLY A 82 -13.23 3.93 6.77
C GLY A 82 -11.95 4.22 7.57
N ALA A 83 -12.04 5.19 8.48
CA ALA A 83 -10.90 5.59 9.33
C ALA A 83 -10.39 4.47 10.25
N GLU A 84 -11.19 3.41 10.48
CA GLU A 84 -10.83 2.32 11.38
C GLU A 84 -9.55 1.59 10.96
N LEU A 85 -9.30 1.46 9.65
CA LEU A 85 -8.08 0.82 9.16
C LEU A 85 -6.85 1.62 9.62
N ARG A 86 -6.85 2.93 9.42
CA ARG A 86 -5.75 3.81 9.83
C ARG A 86 -5.59 3.88 11.33
N GLU A 87 -6.68 3.95 12.07
CA GLU A 87 -6.68 4.05 13.52
C GLU A 87 -6.27 2.75 14.22
N LYS A 88 -6.71 1.59 13.72
CA LYS A 88 -6.50 0.30 14.39
C LYS A 88 -5.35 -0.50 13.79
N ALA A 89 -5.24 -0.56 12.46
CA ALA A 89 -4.21 -1.35 11.78
C ALA A 89 -2.89 -0.58 11.65
N PHE A 90 -2.96 0.71 11.33
CA PHE A 90 -1.76 1.54 11.20
C PHE A 90 -1.46 2.36 12.45
N LEU A 91 -2.36 2.45 13.44
CA LEU A 91 -2.19 3.27 14.65
C LEU A 91 -1.80 4.74 14.35
N ASN A 92 -2.27 5.30 13.23
CA ASN A 92 -1.84 6.59 12.69
C ASN A 92 -0.32 6.69 12.39
N SER A 93 0.38 5.55 12.30
CA SER A 93 1.77 5.46 11.86
C SER A 93 1.88 5.84 10.39
N ASN A 94 3.01 6.43 10.03
CA ASN A 94 3.43 6.69 8.65
C ASN A 94 4.58 5.74 8.24
N SER A 95 4.71 4.60 8.92
CA SER A 95 5.75 3.62 8.65
C SER A 95 5.58 3.02 7.26
N MET A 96 6.46 3.37 6.32
CA MET A 96 6.41 2.83 4.96
C MET A 96 6.44 1.30 4.92
N PHE A 97 7.07 0.64 5.90
CA PHE A 97 7.13 -0.82 5.97
C PHE A 97 5.74 -1.44 6.13
N LEU A 98 4.90 -0.92 7.03
CA LEU A 98 3.55 -1.43 7.26
C LEU A 98 2.65 -1.23 6.04
N TYR A 99 2.74 -0.07 5.40
CA TYR A 99 1.98 0.21 4.19
C TYR A 99 2.43 -0.71 3.04
N ASN A 100 3.73 -0.97 2.89
CA ASN A 100 4.23 -1.91 1.88
C ASN A 100 3.67 -3.32 2.09
N ASP A 101 3.72 -3.85 3.32
CA ASP A 101 3.16 -5.18 3.64
C ASP A 101 1.64 -5.24 3.40
N PHE A 102 0.92 -4.20 3.82
CA PHE A 102 -0.51 -4.07 3.55
C PHE A 102 -0.82 -4.08 2.05
N PHE A 103 -0.15 -3.24 1.25
CA PHE A 103 -0.40 -3.15 -0.18
C PHE A 103 -0.03 -4.42 -0.93
N GLU A 104 1.02 -5.13 -0.50
CA GLU A 104 1.36 -6.43 -1.05
C GLU A 104 0.27 -7.49 -0.74
N LYS A 105 -0.31 -7.49 0.46
CA LYS A 105 -1.40 -8.39 0.80
C LYS A 105 -2.69 -8.04 0.05
N LEU A 106 -2.99 -6.75 -0.05
CA LEU A 106 -4.14 -6.24 -0.78
C LEU A 106 -4.07 -6.59 -2.26
N GLU A 107 -2.91 -6.43 -2.89
CA GLU A 107 -2.66 -6.85 -4.28
C GLU A 107 -2.98 -8.34 -4.47
N LYS A 108 -2.48 -9.20 -3.59
CA LYS A 108 -2.69 -10.66 -3.70
C LYS A 108 -4.16 -11.03 -3.62
N GLU A 109 -4.95 -10.34 -2.79
CA GLU A 109 -6.39 -10.58 -2.72
C GLU A 109 -7.12 -10.07 -3.97
N PHE A 110 -6.71 -8.92 -4.51
CA PHE A 110 -7.24 -8.40 -5.78
C PHE A 110 -6.93 -9.32 -6.98
N GLU A 111 -5.72 -9.89 -7.04
CA GLU A 111 -5.37 -10.88 -8.06
C GLU A 111 -6.25 -12.14 -7.96
N LYS A 112 -6.54 -12.63 -6.75
CA LYS A 112 -7.46 -13.76 -6.53
C LYS A 112 -8.89 -13.43 -6.96
N ALA A 113 -9.33 -12.19 -6.76
CA ALA A 113 -10.63 -11.70 -7.21
C ALA A 113 -10.74 -11.54 -8.74
N GLY A 114 -9.66 -11.75 -9.49
CA GLY A 114 -9.63 -11.53 -10.94
C GLY A 114 -9.60 -10.05 -11.33
N ILE A 115 -9.46 -9.14 -10.36
CA ILE A 115 -9.26 -7.71 -10.60
C ILE A 115 -7.79 -7.53 -10.91
N LYS A 116 -7.47 -7.48 -12.20
CA LYS A 116 -6.15 -7.05 -12.61
C LYS A 116 -6.05 -5.57 -12.27
N VAL A 117 -5.26 -5.23 -11.25
CA VAL A 117 -4.84 -3.85 -10.94
C VAL A 117 -3.82 -3.39 -12.00
N GLU A 118 -4.17 -3.63 -13.27
CA GLU A 118 -3.30 -3.91 -14.41
C GLU A 118 -1.94 -3.19 -14.36
N SER A 119 -0.87 -3.98 -14.27
CA SER A 119 0.44 -3.67 -14.86
C SER A 119 1.49 -2.85 -14.08
N LYS A 120 1.25 -2.33 -12.87
CA LYS A 120 2.28 -1.51 -12.16
C LYS A 120 3.14 -2.21 -11.11
N ILE A 121 2.71 -3.33 -10.54
CA ILE A 121 3.40 -3.91 -9.38
C ILE A 121 4.62 -4.77 -9.78
N LYS A 122 4.66 -5.27 -11.02
CA LYS A 122 5.81 -6.03 -11.56
C LYS A 122 7.09 -5.22 -11.76
N GLU A 123 7.03 -3.89 -11.84
CA GLU A 123 8.24 -3.05 -11.91
C GLU A 123 8.83 -2.71 -10.55
N ILE A 124 8.00 -2.55 -9.51
CA ILE A 124 8.45 -2.14 -8.18
C ILE A 124 9.15 -3.30 -7.45
N LYS A 125 8.61 -4.53 -7.51
CA LYS A 125 9.27 -5.70 -6.92
C LYS A 125 10.65 -5.98 -7.53
N LYS A 126 10.88 -5.66 -8.80
CA LYS A 126 12.15 -5.95 -9.49
C LYS A 126 13.24 -4.92 -9.23
N LYS A 127 12.88 -3.68 -8.83
CA LYS A 127 13.86 -2.60 -8.58
C LYS A 127 14.33 -2.53 -7.13
N TYR A 128 13.49 -2.90 -6.16
CA TYR A 128 13.80 -2.72 -4.73
C TYR A 128 14.28 -3.99 -4.01
N LEU A 129 13.97 -5.21 -4.49
CA LEU A 129 14.61 -6.44 -3.98
C LEU A 129 16.06 -6.64 -4.46
N VAL A 130 16.45 -6.02 -5.59
CA VAL A 130 17.81 -6.15 -6.14
C VAL A 130 18.79 -5.14 -5.49
N LYS A 131 18.29 -4.03 -4.95
CA LYS A 131 19.14 -3.03 -4.26
C LYS A 131 19.50 -3.44 -2.82
N ASP A 132 18.72 -4.30 -2.17
CA ASP A 132 19.05 -4.77 -0.82
C ASP A 132 20.09 -5.91 -0.81
N HIS A 133 20.25 -6.62 -1.93
CA HIS A 133 21.26 -7.68 -2.09
C HIS A 133 22.57 -7.24 -2.77
N LYS A 134 22.59 -6.15 -3.55
CA LYS A 134 23.84 -5.70 -4.21
C LYS A 134 24.74 -4.83 -3.35
N SER A 135 24.27 -4.31 -2.22
CA SER A 135 25.08 -3.50 -1.30
C SER A 135 25.86 -4.36 -0.28
N LYS A 136 25.71 -5.69 -0.33
CA LYS A 136 26.45 -6.63 0.54
C LYS A 136 27.56 -7.41 -0.18
N ASP A 137 27.68 -7.27 -1.50
CA ASP A 137 28.70 -7.96 -2.31
C ASP A 137 29.57 -6.97 -3.12
N THR A 138 30.08 -5.93 -2.46
CA THR A 138 31.30 -5.25 -2.95
C THR A 138 32.17 -4.89 -1.74
N ILE A 139 32.97 -5.87 -1.34
CA ILE A 139 34.22 -5.69 -0.59
C ILE A 139 35.27 -5.11 -1.54
#